data_AF-A0A428TQZ8-F1
#
_entry.id   AF-A0A428TQZ8-F1
#
_cell.length_a   1.000
_cell.length_b   1.000
_cell.length_c   1.000
_cell.angle_alpha   90.00
_cell.angle_beta   90.00
_cell.angle_gamma   90.00
#
_symmetry.space_group_name_H-M   'P 1'
#
loop_
_entity.id
_entity.type
_entity.pdbx_description
1 polymer ?
#
loop_
_entity_poly.entity_id
_entity_poly.type
_entity_poly.pdbx_seq_one_letter_code
_entity_poly.pdbx_strand_id
1 'polypeptide(L)'
;MFQRHTNGTIHSPRQGLESLISSLSTFETSDPRDTIYTLLNLAQETFGLHSDDVTRRGWRQSENGVSPPPPPFPDYSKNLLDVYTDFMKWCIQKSGSLDILFRHWALPEVKKKPNRFYPDLVELPSWVTTVHKSAYGPQQKGFGGRKTGDSFVGSPETRCYTASLDLAPVVQWGRDVPPTMPPPRHFVLSKKAKHLRLHLPPKTGARRMPRPEQTLSRLLTVKGFCIGKVSSQHPMSEGVITKGVLAALGHDTAQSKVEKVPDALWRTLVADRGPDGKAPPPWYYRACMECLVAKGNNGNLDTKRILRRKPTKIQEDYVKRVQAVCWNRTFIECDGVDRSELFGLAPFDVKRGDLVCILHGCSVPCILRQTSYGSWGDAPENRPRDSGPKEPSNFYHLIGEAFVLGQMDGEALMDLSEDDLERVSENFRLV
;
A
#
# COMPACT_ATOMS: atom_id res chain seq x y z
N MET A 1 -2.64 -3.78 -25.51
CA MET A 1 -3.85 -2.99 -25.24
C MET A 1 -5.09 -3.56 -25.92
N PHE A 2 -5.08 -3.86 -27.24
CA PHE A 2 -6.26 -4.41 -27.94
C PHE A 2 -6.04 -5.81 -28.50
N GLN A 3 -7.09 -6.64 -28.49
CA GLN A 3 -7.16 -7.86 -29.28
C GLN A 3 -7.58 -7.49 -30.69
N ARG A 4 -6.93 -8.07 -31.70
CA ARG A 4 -7.26 -7.86 -33.10
C ARG A 4 -7.78 -9.16 -33.70
N HIS A 5 -8.73 -9.05 -34.61
CA HIS A 5 -9.13 -10.14 -35.48
C HIS A 5 -8.01 -10.50 -36.47
N THR A 6 -8.12 -11.66 -37.11
CA THR A 6 -7.20 -12.11 -38.17
C THR A 6 -7.17 -11.18 -39.38
N ASN A 7 -8.22 -10.39 -39.60
CA ASN A 7 -8.31 -9.36 -40.63
C ASN A 7 -7.72 -7.99 -40.21
N GLY A 8 -7.11 -7.89 -39.02
CA GLY A 8 -6.46 -6.68 -38.52
C GLY A 8 -7.38 -5.67 -37.81
N THR A 9 -8.70 -5.88 -37.77
CA THR A 9 -9.62 -4.98 -37.04
C THR A 9 -9.52 -5.18 -35.53
N ILE A 10 -9.72 -4.10 -34.76
CA ILE A 10 -9.73 -4.15 -33.29
C ILE A 10 -11.03 -4.85 -32.84
N HIS A 11 -10.90 -5.91 -32.05
CA HIS A 11 -12.00 -6.71 -31.51
C HIS A 11 -12.45 -6.21 -30.14
N SER A 12 -11.51 -6.05 -29.20
CA SER A 12 -11.82 -5.63 -27.82
C SER A 12 -10.55 -5.18 -27.08
N PRO A 13 -10.64 -4.34 -26.04
CA PRO A 13 -9.54 -4.09 -25.14
C PRO A 13 -9.20 -5.35 -24.34
N ARG A 14 -7.92 -5.49 -23.97
CA ARG A 14 -7.40 -6.66 -23.24
C ARG A 14 -7.27 -6.46 -21.73
N GLN A 15 -7.37 -5.22 -21.26
CA GLN A 15 -7.10 -4.86 -19.87
C GLN A 15 -8.29 -4.13 -19.27
N GLY A 16 -8.61 -4.45 -18.02
CA GLY A 16 -9.59 -3.70 -17.24
C GLY A 16 -9.05 -2.34 -16.81
N LEU A 17 -9.95 -1.46 -16.36
CA LEU A 17 -9.60 -0.09 -15.97
C LEU A 17 -8.54 -0.07 -14.84
N GLU A 18 -8.68 -0.89 -13.81
CA GLU A 18 -7.71 -0.98 -12.70
C GLU A 18 -6.30 -1.31 -13.20
N SER A 19 -6.20 -2.23 -14.15
CA SER A 19 -4.92 -2.68 -14.71
C SER A 19 -4.28 -1.64 -15.61
N LEU A 20 -5.10 -0.96 -16.42
CA LEU A 20 -4.64 0.15 -17.24
C LEU A 20 -4.07 1.26 -16.35
N ILE A 21 -4.80 1.68 -15.32
CA ILE A 21 -4.35 2.74 -14.42
C ILE A 21 -3.10 2.30 -13.64
N SER A 22 -3.07 1.06 -13.13
CA SER A 22 -1.90 0.55 -12.39
C SER A 22 -0.64 0.47 -13.27
N SER A 23 -0.77 0.05 -14.53
CA SER A 23 0.36 -0.11 -15.46
C SER A 23 0.79 1.17 -16.16
N LEU A 24 -0.12 2.12 -16.35
CA LEU A 24 0.12 3.42 -16.99
C LEU A 24 0.22 4.57 -15.98
N SER A 25 0.32 4.25 -14.70
CA SER A 25 0.43 5.22 -13.59
C SER A 25 1.60 6.18 -13.71
N THR A 26 2.63 5.83 -14.51
CA THR A 26 3.82 6.65 -14.75
C THR A 26 3.56 7.85 -15.68
N PHE A 27 2.45 7.87 -16.42
CA PHE A 27 2.05 8.99 -17.26
C PHE A 27 1.39 10.08 -16.39
N GLU A 28 2.08 11.19 -16.21
CA GLU A 28 1.58 12.31 -15.41
C GLU A 28 0.60 13.16 -16.22
N THR A 29 -0.52 13.52 -15.59
CA THR A 29 -1.54 14.40 -16.14
C THR A 29 -1.55 15.75 -15.42
N SER A 30 -1.98 16.81 -16.10
CA SER A 30 -2.10 18.15 -15.51
C SER A 30 -3.16 18.21 -14.40
N ASP A 31 -4.26 17.48 -14.57
CA ASP A 31 -5.27 17.23 -13.54
C ASP A 31 -5.10 15.79 -13.03
N PRO A 32 -4.82 15.56 -11.73
CA PRO A 32 -4.57 14.21 -11.21
C PRO A 32 -5.78 13.27 -11.31
N ARG A 33 -7.00 13.79 -11.53
CA ARG A 33 -8.20 12.99 -11.78
C ARG A 33 -8.18 12.30 -13.15
N ASP A 34 -7.45 12.87 -14.10
CA ASP A 34 -7.32 12.35 -15.46
C ASP A 34 -6.58 11.01 -15.51
N THR A 35 -5.84 10.65 -14.45
CA THR A 35 -5.25 9.31 -14.32
C THR A 35 -6.30 8.20 -14.42
N ILE A 36 -7.55 8.48 -13.99
CA ILE A 36 -8.69 7.57 -14.15
C ILE A 36 -9.44 7.88 -15.45
N TYR A 37 -9.87 9.14 -15.61
CA TYR A 37 -10.85 9.49 -16.64
C TYR A 37 -10.35 9.31 -18.07
N THR A 38 -9.05 9.51 -18.33
CA THR A 38 -8.48 9.34 -19.68
C THR A 38 -8.46 7.89 -20.14
N LEU A 39 -8.37 6.95 -19.19
CA LEU A 39 -8.27 5.52 -19.48
C LEU A 39 -9.62 4.82 -19.53
N LEU A 40 -10.70 5.51 -19.15
CA LEU A 40 -12.06 4.97 -19.25
C LEU A 40 -12.35 4.49 -20.67
N ASN A 41 -12.10 5.27 -21.72
CA ASN A 41 -12.44 4.84 -23.09
C ASN A 41 -11.58 3.69 -23.64
N LEU A 42 -10.53 3.29 -22.92
CA LEU A 42 -9.61 2.21 -23.30
C LEU A 42 -9.87 0.92 -22.51
N ALA A 43 -10.70 0.98 -21.47
CA ALA A 43 -10.96 -0.13 -20.56
C ALA A 43 -12.01 -1.11 -21.09
N GLN A 44 -11.91 -2.37 -20.68
CA GLN A 44 -12.86 -3.42 -21.06
C GLN A 44 -14.30 -3.13 -20.61
N GLU A 45 -14.45 -2.48 -19.46
CA GLU A 45 -15.74 -2.28 -18.80
C GLU A 45 -16.60 -1.20 -19.46
N THR A 46 -16.00 -0.37 -20.31
CA THR A 46 -16.57 0.81 -20.94
C THR A 46 -16.55 0.73 -22.46
N PHE A 47 -15.75 -0.18 -23.02
CA PHE A 47 -15.60 -0.34 -24.46
C PHE A 47 -16.92 -0.74 -25.13
N GLY A 48 -17.30 0.02 -26.16
CA GLY A 48 -18.55 -0.20 -26.90
C GLY A 48 -19.79 0.42 -26.26
N LEU A 49 -19.67 1.14 -25.14
CA LEU A 49 -20.78 1.92 -24.59
C LEU A 49 -20.75 3.35 -25.16
N HIS A 50 -21.86 3.81 -25.74
CA HIS A 50 -22.01 5.23 -26.10
C HIS A 50 -22.03 6.09 -24.83
N SER A 51 -21.41 7.28 -24.88
CA SER A 51 -21.36 8.24 -23.74
C SER A 51 -22.72 8.46 -23.05
N ASP A 52 -23.80 8.49 -23.83
CA ASP A 52 -25.17 8.66 -23.35
C ASP A 52 -25.83 7.37 -22.81
N ASP A 53 -25.33 6.20 -23.18
CA ASP A 53 -25.79 4.91 -22.67
C ASP A 53 -25.08 4.49 -21.39
N VAL A 54 -23.83 4.95 -21.18
CA VAL A 54 -23.12 4.72 -19.92
C VAL A 54 -23.89 5.41 -18.79
N THR A 55 -24.35 6.66 -19.00
CA THR A 55 -25.20 7.37 -18.02
C THR A 55 -26.52 6.63 -17.78
N ARG A 56 -27.25 6.20 -18.82
CA ARG A 56 -28.53 5.46 -18.65
C ARG A 56 -28.37 4.06 -18.01
N ARG A 57 -27.30 3.31 -18.31
CA ARG A 57 -27.02 2.00 -17.70
C ARG A 57 -26.53 2.11 -16.26
N GLY A 58 -25.77 3.15 -15.92
CA GLY A 58 -25.29 3.33 -14.55
C GLY A 58 -26.42 3.49 -13.54
N TRP A 59 -27.48 4.20 -13.91
CA TRP A 59 -28.69 4.32 -13.11
C TRP A 59 -29.53 3.02 -13.10
N ARG A 60 -29.71 2.34 -14.25
CA ARG A 60 -30.52 1.09 -14.34
C ARG A 60 -29.86 -0.16 -13.74
N GLN A 61 -28.54 -0.28 -13.76
CA GLN A 61 -27.82 -1.43 -13.19
C GLN A 61 -27.73 -1.36 -11.66
N SER A 62 -27.72 -0.14 -11.10
CA SER A 62 -27.83 0.08 -9.65
C SER A 62 -29.20 -0.38 -9.09
N GLU A 63 -30.25 -0.38 -9.90
CA GLU A 63 -31.60 -0.85 -9.51
C GLU A 63 -31.78 -2.38 -9.67
N ASN A 64 -31.03 -3.02 -10.57
CA ASN A 64 -31.24 -4.43 -10.95
C ASN A 64 -30.30 -5.44 -10.27
N GLY A 65 -29.39 -5.00 -9.37
CA GLY A 65 -28.55 -5.90 -8.58
C GLY A 65 -27.53 -6.73 -9.37
N VAL A 66 -27.13 -6.30 -10.57
CA VAL A 66 -26.12 -7.01 -11.37
C VAL A 66 -24.72 -6.58 -10.94
N SER A 67 -23.98 -7.50 -10.32
CA SER A 67 -22.56 -7.34 -9.98
C SER A 67 -21.66 -7.64 -11.18
N PRO A 68 -20.57 -6.88 -11.42
CA PRO A 68 -20.10 -5.71 -10.67
C PRO A 68 -20.69 -4.36 -11.17
N PRO A 69 -20.67 -3.31 -10.32
CA PRO A 69 -21.12 -1.97 -10.71
C PRO A 69 -20.25 -1.36 -11.82
N PRO A 70 -20.80 -0.41 -12.60
CA PRO A 70 -20.04 0.28 -13.64
C PRO A 70 -18.89 1.12 -13.04
N PRO A 71 -17.81 1.36 -13.80
CA PRO A 71 -16.72 2.23 -13.36
C PRO A 71 -17.19 3.67 -13.12
N PRO A 72 -16.48 4.44 -12.28
CA PRO A 72 -16.86 5.81 -11.96
C PRO A 72 -16.79 6.73 -13.20
N PHE A 73 -17.75 7.64 -13.28
CA PHE A 73 -17.86 8.60 -14.38
C PHE A 73 -17.00 9.86 -14.15
N PRO A 74 -16.59 10.55 -15.23
CA PRO A 74 -15.98 11.85 -15.14
C PRO A 74 -16.87 12.89 -14.44
N ASP A 75 -16.45 13.35 -13.28
CA ASP A 75 -17.11 14.42 -12.53
C ASP A 75 -16.06 15.37 -11.92
N TYR A 76 -15.76 16.45 -12.65
CA TYR A 76 -14.77 17.43 -12.23
C TYR A 76 -15.29 18.39 -11.14
N SER A 77 -16.53 18.26 -10.68
CA SER A 77 -17.03 18.99 -9.50
C SER A 77 -16.55 18.37 -8.19
N LYS A 78 -16.22 17.08 -8.19
CA LYS A 78 -15.67 16.33 -7.06
C LYS A 78 -14.21 16.65 -6.79
N ASN A 79 -13.83 16.78 -5.51
CA ASN A 79 -12.43 16.93 -5.15
C ASN A 79 -11.65 15.63 -5.44
N LEU A 80 -10.32 15.72 -5.45
CA LEU A 80 -9.47 14.59 -5.83
C LEU A 80 -9.71 13.34 -4.97
N LEU A 81 -9.89 13.52 -3.66
CA LEU A 81 -10.12 12.42 -2.73
C LEU A 81 -11.48 11.74 -2.97
N ASP A 82 -12.53 12.48 -3.34
CA ASP A 82 -13.82 11.90 -3.75
C ASP A 82 -13.65 10.99 -4.96
N VAL A 83 -13.00 11.50 -6.01
CA VAL A 83 -12.77 10.73 -7.25
C VAL A 83 -11.97 9.46 -6.98
N TYR A 84 -10.91 9.56 -6.18
CA TYR A 84 -10.08 8.40 -5.82
C TYR A 84 -10.82 7.42 -4.92
N THR A 85 -11.64 7.90 -3.98
CA THR A 85 -12.48 7.03 -3.14
C THR A 85 -13.47 6.23 -3.97
N ASP A 86 -14.16 6.88 -4.91
CA ASP A 86 -15.15 6.22 -5.78
C ASP A 86 -14.49 5.15 -6.65
N PHE A 87 -13.31 5.43 -7.18
CA PHE A 87 -12.54 4.47 -7.95
C PHE A 87 -12.08 3.27 -7.11
N MET A 88 -11.57 3.50 -5.90
CA MET A 88 -11.15 2.42 -5.01
C MET A 88 -12.33 1.56 -4.54
N LYS A 89 -13.48 2.17 -4.23
CA LYS A 89 -14.74 1.47 -3.95
C LYS A 89 -15.09 0.52 -5.09
N TRP A 90 -15.04 1.02 -6.33
CA TRP A 90 -15.30 0.22 -7.52
C TRP A 90 -14.30 -0.94 -7.69
N CYS A 91 -12.99 -0.68 -7.53
CA CYS A 91 -11.96 -1.74 -7.59
C CYS A 91 -12.20 -2.84 -6.55
N ILE A 92 -12.48 -2.47 -5.29
CA ILE A 92 -12.71 -3.44 -4.20
C ILE A 92 -13.97 -4.26 -4.47
N GLN A 93 -15.07 -3.62 -4.89
CA GLN A 93 -16.32 -4.31 -5.22
C GLN A 93 -16.18 -5.26 -6.41
N LYS A 94 -15.41 -4.87 -7.44
CA LYS A 94 -15.21 -5.67 -8.64
C LYS A 94 -14.26 -6.85 -8.41
N SER A 95 -13.18 -6.63 -7.68
CA SER A 95 -12.11 -7.64 -7.50
C SER A 95 -12.32 -8.52 -6.26
N GLY A 96 -13.14 -8.10 -5.30
CA GLY A 96 -13.22 -8.74 -3.98
C GLY A 96 -11.90 -8.65 -3.21
N SER A 97 -11.07 -7.63 -3.49
CA SER A 97 -9.73 -7.51 -2.94
C SER A 97 -9.39 -6.09 -2.52
N LEU A 98 -8.53 -5.97 -1.51
CA LEU A 98 -7.95 -4.72 -1.02
C LEU A 98 -6.58 -4.39 -1.64
N ASP A 99 -6.11 -5.17 -2.61
CA ASP A 99 -4.78 -4.95 -3.21
C ASP A 99 -4.61 -3.54 -3.78
N ILE A 100 -5.69 -2.87 -4.19
CA ILE A 100 -5.68 -1.48 -4.65
C ILE A 100 -5.11 -0.49 -3.62
N LEU A 101 -5.16 -0.81 -2.31
CA LEU A 101 -4.54 0.00 -1.25
C LEU A 101 -3.01 0.05 -1.38
N PHE A 102 -2.40 -0.97 -1.97
CA PHE A 102 -0.95 -1.14 -2.09
C PHE A 102 -0.42 -0.89 -3.50
N ARG A 103 -1.31 -0.79 -4.49
CA ARG A 103 -0.95 -0.46 -5.87
C ARG A 103 -0.53 1.00 -5.99
N HIS A 104 0.55 1.25 -6.72
CA HIS A 104 1.11 2.59 -6.93
C HIS A 104 0.46 3.30 -8.13
N TRP A 105 -0.82 3.63 -8.02
CA TRP A 105 -1.62 4.10 -9.15
C TRP A 105 -1.96 5.59 -9.11
N ALA A 106 -2.06 6.18 -7.91
CA ALA A 106 -2.58 7.53 -7.74
C ALA A 106 -1.54 8.63 -8.02
N LEU A 107 -1.97 9.75 -8.59
CA LEU A 107 -1.16 10.97 -8.66
C LEU A 107 -1.39 11.82 -7.40
N PRO A 108 -0.37 12.52 -6.88
CA PRO A 108 -0.58 13.41 -5.74
C PRO A 108 -1.42 14.63 -6.16
N GLU A 109 -2.00 15.29 -5.15
CA GLU A 109 -2.69 16.56 -5.34
C GLU A 109 -1.75 17.65 -5.91
N VAL A 110 -2.31 18.55 -6.72
CA VAL A 110 -1.57 19.67 -7.29
C VAL A 110 -1.22 20.71 -6.21
N LYS A 111 -0.04 21.35 -6.33
CA LYS A 111 0.42 22.36 -5.36
C LYS A 111 -0.40 23.65 -5.38
N LYS A 112 -1.05 23.95 -6.51
CA LYS A 112 -1.88 25.14 -6.74
C LYS A 112 -3.03 24.75 -7.65
N LYS A 113 -4.21 25.33 -7.40
CA LYS A 113 -5.37 25.11 -8.27
C LYS A 113 -5.05 25.56 -9.71
N PRO A 114 -5.26 24.70 -10.73
CA PRO A 114 -4.98 25.05 -12.12
C PRO A 114 -5.93 26.12 -12.66
N ASN A 115 -7.17 26.16 -12.15
CA ASN A 115 -8.17 27.16 -12.50
C ASN A 115 -9.17 27.35 -11.35
N ARG A 116 -10.06 28.34 -11.48
CA ARG A 116 -11.08 28.67 -10.47
C ARG A 116 -12.16 27.60 -10.26
N PHE A 117 -12.34 26.70 -11.22
CA PHE A 117 -13.33 25.62 -11.18
C PHE A 117 -12.76 24.35 -10.53
N TYR A 118 -11.45 24.30 -10.29
CA TYR A 118 -10.84 23.21 -9.54
C TYR A 118 -11.34 23.23 -8.08
N PRO A 119 -11.85 22.10 -7.57
CA PRO A 119 -12.30 21.98 -6.18
C PRO A 119 -11.21 22.32 -5.15
N ASP A 120 -11.56 22.36 -3.88
CA ASP A 120 -10.55 22.59 -2.84
C ASP A 120 -9.49 21.50 -2.83
N LEU A 121 -8.23 21.92 -2.72
CA LEU A 121 -7.08 21.01 -2.66
C LEU A 121 -7.22 20.15 -1.42
N VAL A 122 -6.99 18.85 -1.58
CA VAL A 122 -7.08 17.87 -0.50
C VAL A 122 -5.76 17.17 -0.27
N GLU A 123 -5.46 16.88 0.99
CA GLU A 123 -4.35 16.02 1.32
C GLU A 123 -4.83 14.56 1.25
N LEU A 124 -4.13 13.74 0.47
CA LEU A 124 -4.49 12.34 0.32
C LEU A 124 -4.13 11.55 1.59
N PRO A 125 -5.01 10.64 2.06
CA PRO A 125 -4.74 9.77 3.19
C PRO A 125 -3.76 8.65 2.83
N SER A 126 -3.16 8.01 3.84
CA SER A 126 -2.12 6.99 3.62
C SER A 126 -2.59 5.75 2.85
N TRP A 127 -3.89 5.46 2.88
CA TRP A 127 -4.48 4.36 2.11
C TRP A 127 -4.61 4.63 0.61
N VAL A 128 -4.32 5.86 0.14
CA VAL A 128 -4.15 6.17 -1.29
C VAL A 128 -2.67 6.13 -1.66
N THR A 129 -2.23 5.03 -2.26
CA THR A 129 -0.82 4.84 -2.60
C THR A 129 -0.45 5.52 -3.93
N THR A 130 0.43 6.53 -3.84
CA THR A 130 0.84 7.34 -5.01
C THR A 130 1.94 6.70 -5.85
N VAL A 131 1.99 7.02 -7.15
CA VAL A 131 3.02 6.57 -8.10
C VAL A 131 4.45 6.93 -7.68
N HIS A 132 4.64 7.96 -6.85
CA HIS A 132 5.96 8.34 -6.37
C HIS A 132 6.64 7.28 -5.52
N LYS A 133 5.87 6.37 -4.92
CA LYS A 133 6.36 5.21 -4.18
C LYS A 133 6.60 3.99 -5.08
N SER A 134 6.31 4.06 -6.38
CA SER A 134 6.49 2.93 -7.31
C SER A 134 7.97 2.59 -7.56
N ALA A 135 8.22 1.38 -8.07
CA ALA A 135 9.56 0.86 -8.35
C ALA A 135 10.43 1.77 -9.23
N TYR A 136 9.83 2.57 -10.11
CA TYR A 136 10.55 3.48 -11.01
C TYR A 136 10.16 4.95 -10.84
N GLY A 137 9.18 5.25 -9.98
CA GLY A 137 8.68 6.60 -9.75
C GLY A 137 8.06 7.25 -11.00
N PRO A 138 7.92 8.60 -11.00
CA PRO A 138 7.36 9.33 -12.13
C PRO A 138 8.35 9.47 -13.29
N GLN A 139 7.85 9.47 -14.53
CA GLN A 139 8.65 9.46 -15.75
C GLN A 139 9.47 10.75 -15.96
N GLN A 140 9.02 11.90 -15.44
CA GLN A 140 9.73 13.20 -15.59
C GLN A 140 11.11 13.24 -14.92
N LYS A 141 11.40 12.35 -13.95
CA LYS A 141 12.72 12.28 -13.31
C LYS A 141 13.79 11.55 -14.14
N GLY A 142 13.48 11.21 -15.40
CA GLY A 142 14.39 10.53 -16.33
C GLY A 142 14.71 9.09 -15.95
N PHE A 143 15.70 8.48 -16.63
CA PHE A 143 16.25 7.14 -16.36
C PHE A 143 16.97 7.03 -14.99
N GLY A 144 16.43 7.63 -13.93
CA GLY A 144 17.03 7.72 -12.59
C GLY A 144 17.09 6.40 -11.82
N GLY A 145 17.11 5.27 -12.53
CA GLY A 145 17.15 3.92 -12.02
C GLY A 145 15.91 3.52 -11.21
N ARG A 146 15.96 2.30 -10.68
CA ARG A 146 15.00 1.77 -9.73
C ARG A 146 14.99 2.61 -8.44
N LYS A 147 13.80 2.95 -7.95
CA LYS A 147 13.54 3.69 -6.70
C LYS A 147 13.18 2.79 -5.53
N THR A 148 12.49 1.69 -5.76
CA THR A 148 12.17 0.67 -4.76
C THR A 148 11.94 -0.70 -5.42
N GLY A 149 11.68 -1.73 -4.64
CA GLY A 149 11.28 -3.05 -5.12
C GLY A 149 9.96 -3.01 -5.88
N ASP A 150 9.74 -4.00 -6.75
CA ASP A 150 8.47 -4.25 -7.41
C ASP A 150 7.40 -4.58 -6.37
N SER A 151 6.14 -4.26 -6.70
CA SER A 151 5.00 -4.48 -5.79
C SER A 151 4.82 -5.97 -5.52
N PHE A 152 4.56 -6.34 -4.26
CA PHE A 152 4.19 -7.70 -3.88
C PHE A 152 2.76 -8.06 -4.31
N VAL A 153 1.82 -7.09 -4.36
CA VAL A 153 0.45 -7.32 -4.87
C VAL A 153 0.36 -7.51 -6.40
N GLY A 154 1.48 -7.46 -7.11
CA GLY A 154 1.55 -7.75 -8.55
C GLY A 154 0.71 -6.80 -9.43
N SER A 155 0.18 -7.31 -10.54
CA SER A 155 -0.83 -6.64 -11.39
C SER A 155 -2.24 -7.16 -11.07
N PRO A 156 -3.33 -6.42 -11.35
CA PRO A 156 -4.69 -6.87 -11.01
C PRO A 156 -5.09 -8.23 -11.61
N GLU A 157 -4.57 -8.59 -12.79
CA GLU A 157 -4.84 -9.89 -13.42
C GLU A 157 -3.98 -11.03 -12.89
N THR A 158 -2.92 -10.73 -12.15
CA THR A 158 -1.93 -11.72 -11.72
C THR A 158 -1.65 -11.54 -10.23
N ARG A 159 -2.41 -12.28 -9.42
CA ARG A 159 -2.19 -12.36 -7.97
C ARG A 159 -1.01 -13.29 -7.66
N CYS A 160 0.00 -12.79 -6.95
CA CYS A 160 1.20 -13.55 -6.61
C CYS A 160 1.12 -14.28 -5.26
N TYR A 161 0.26 -13.80 -4.35
CA TYR A 161 0.13 -14.30 -2.99
C TYR A 161 -1.34 -14.29 -2.54
N THR A 162 -1.66 -15.05 -1.49
CA THR A 162 -3.01 -15.09 -0.89
C THR A 162 -2.95 -15.05 0.65
N ALA A 163 -2.30 -14.04 1.23
CA ALA A 163 -2.10 -13.94 2.68
C ALA A 163 -3.39 -14.00 3.51
N SER A 164 -4.48 -13.36 3.06
CA SER A 164 -5.79 -13.43 3.73
C SER A 164 -6.67 -14.61 3.27
N LEU A 165 -6.15 -15.57 2.50
CA LEU A 165 -6.93 -16.62 1.82
C LEU A 165 -8.17 -16.04 1.12
N ASP A 166 -9.35 -16.57 1.46
CA ASP A 166 -10.65 -16.23 0.89
C ASP A 166 -11.43 -15.24 1.77
N LEU A 167 -10.80 -14.64 2.79
CA LEU A 167 -11.46 -13.63 3.61
C LEU A 167 -11.87 -12.44 2.75
N ALA A 168 -13.18 -12.19 2.67
CA ALA A 168 -13.72 -11.08 1.91
C ALA A 168 -13.38 -9.73 2.58
N PRO A 169 -13.16 -8.67 1.79
CA PRO A 169 -12.90 -7.34 2.32
C PRO A 169 -14.10 -6.81 3.11
N VAL A 170 -13.85 -6.39 4.35
CA VAL A 170 -14.83 -5.69 5.19
C VAL A 170 -14.33 -4.26 5.39
N VAL A 171 -14.98 -3.31 4.71
CA VAL A 171 -14.57 -1.90 4.68
C VAL A 171 -15.72 -0.96 5.00
N GLN A 172 -15.41 0.14 5.70
CA GLN A 172 -16.33 1.25 5.94
C GLN A 172 -15.61 2.57 5.68
N TRP A 173 -16.15 3.36 4.76
CA TRP A 173 -15.61 4.67 4.42
C TRP A 173 -16.17 5.72 5.36
N GLY A 174 -15.33 6.58 5.92
CA GLY A 174 -15.75 7.59 6.89
C GLY A 174 -16.73 8.62 6.32
N ARG A 175 -16.79 8.79 5.00
CA ARG A 175 -17.80 9.62 4.31
C ARG A 175 -19.20 9.01 4.31
N ASP A 176 -19.31 7.69 4.36
CA ASP A 176 -20.59 6.98 4.34
C ASP A 176 -21.19 6.88 5.76
N VAL A 177 -20.46 7.37 6.77
CA VAL A 177 -20.90 7.43 8.16
C VAL A 177 -21.94 8.55 8.31
N PRO A 178 -23.17 8.25 8.77
CA PRO A 178 -24.20 9.27 8.95
C PRO A 178 -23.76 10.40 9.90
N PRO A 179 -24.08 11.67 9.59
CA PRO A 179 -23.73 12.83 10.44
C PRO A 179 -24.44 12.85 11.81
N THR A 180 -25.30 11.88 12.11
CA THR A 180 -25.99 11.73 13.40
C THR A 180 -25.11 11.12 14.49
N MET A 181 -23.95 10.55 14.15
CA MET A 181 -22.93 10.27 15.17
C MET A 181 -22.32 11.60 15.63
N PRO A 182 -22.33 11.91 16.95
CA PRO A 182 -21.81 13.17 17.43
C PRO A 182 -20.36 13.31 16.95
N PRO A 183 -19.99 14.43 16.31
CA PRO A 183 -18.61 14.66 15.93
C PRO A 183 -17.74 14.56 17.19
N PRO A 184 -16.49 14.07 17.09
CA PRO A 184 -15.58 14.05 18.23
C PRO A 184 -15.57 15.44 18.86
N ARG A 185 -15.92 15.54 20.15
CA ARG A 185 -15.99 16.83 20.85
C ARG A 185 -14.57 17.38 20.97
N HIS A 186 -14.16 18.21 20.02
CA HIS A 186 -12.90 18.92 20.09
C HIS A 186 -13.06 20.16 20.97
N PHE A 187 -12.35 20.18 22.11
CA PHE A 187 -12.18 21.39 22.91
C PHE A 187 -11.25 22.38 22.19
N VAL A 188 -11.66 23.64 22.18
CA VAL A 188 -10.94 24.76 21.58
C VAL A 188 -9.65 25.02 22.37
N LEU A 189 -8.49 24.93 21.70
CA LEU A 189 -7.22 25.39 22.27
C LEU A 189 -7.23 26.92 22.43
N SER A 190 -7.31 27.37 23.68
CA SER A 190 -7.01 28.74 24.09
C SER A 190 -5.50 28.99 23.96
N LYS A 191 -5.11 29.93 23.08
CA LYS A 191 -3.73 30.41 23.00
C LYS A 191 -3.43 31.28 24.23
N LYS A 192 -2.55 30.79 25.12
CA LYS A 192 -1.72 31.66 25.97
C LYS A 192 -0.27 31.60 25.47
N ALA A 193 0.09 32.57 24.63
CA ALA A 193 1.46 33.01 24.47
C ALA A 193 1.50 34.48 24.95
N LYS A 194 2.21 34.73 26.05
CA LYS A 194 2.53 36.09 26.54
C LYS A 194 3.89 36.52 25.96
N HIS A 195 4.00 37.84 25.74
CA HIS A 195 5.14 38.64 25.26
C HIS A 195 5.31 38.59 23.73
N LEU A 196 4.94 39.60 22.94
CA LEU A 196 5.23 41.04 23.00
C LEU A 196 4.07 41.86 22.37
N ARG A 197 3.69 42.99 22.97
CA ARG A 197 2.65 43.91 22.46
C ARG A 197 3.25 44.91 21.47
N LEU A 198 2.67 44.99 20.27
CA LEU A 198 2.50 46.25 19.53
C LEU A 198 1.02 46.36 19.16
N HIS A 199 0.41 47.49 19.53
CA HIS A 199 -1.02 47.77 19.46
C HIS A 199 -1.51 48.05 18.04
N LEU A 200 -2.45 47.25 17.53
CA LEU A 200 -3.40 47.66 16.49
C LEU A 200 -4.84 47.26 16.89
N PRO A 201 -5.87 48.09 16.60
CA PRO A 201 -7.27 47.80 16.95
C PRO A 201 -7.92 46.76 16.00
N PRO A 202 -9.03 46.13 16.41
CA PRO A 202 -9.48 44.87 15.83
C PRO A 202 -10.28 45.07 14.53
N LYS A 203 -9.97 44.28 13.48
CA LYS A 203 -10.92 44.03 12.39
C LYS A 203 -11.71 42.76 12.72
N THR A 204 -13.01 42.96 12.83
CA THR A 204 -14.09 41.98 12.93
C THR A 204 -14.02 40.91 11.83
N GLY A 205 -14.23 39.65 12.22
CA GLY A 205 -14.72 38.59 11.33
C GLY A 205 -13.67 37.71 10.65
N ALA A 206 -13.27 36.62 11.32
CA ALA A 206 -13.12 35.29 10.71
C ALA A 206 -12.62 34.30 11.78
N ARG A 207 -13.54 33.72 12.55
CA ARG A 207 -13.24 32.56 13.38
C ARG A 207 -13.22 31.33 12.46
N ARG A 208 -12.06 30.97 11.90
CA ARG A 208 -11.90 29.66 11.23
C ARG A 208 -11.90 28.56 12.30
N MET A 209 -13.03 27.88 12.44
CA MET A 209 -13.14 26.60 13.14
C MET A 209 -12.49 25.50 12.27
N PRO A 210 -11.68 24.56 12.81
CA PRO A 210 -11.29 23.36 12.07
C PRO A 210 -12.52 22.46 11.87
N ARG A 211 -12.79 22.02 10.64
CA ARG A 211 -13.96 21.21 10.26
C ARG A 211 -13.69 19.71 10.52
N PRO A 212 -14.45 19.04 11.42
CA PRO A 212 -14.38 17.58 11.64
C PRO A 212 -14.72 16.76 10.38
N GLU A 213 -15.49 17.34 9.47
CA GLU A 213 -15.97 16.74 8.21
C GLU A 213 -14.82 16.28 7.29
N GLN A 214 -13.71 17.03 7.26
CA GLN A 214 -12.53 16.65 6.46
C GLN A 214 -11.77 15.46 7.07
N THR A 215 -11.79 15.30 8.39
CA THR A 215 -11.09 14.17 9.05
C THR A 215 -11.84 12.86 8.81
N LEU A 216 -13.17 12.87 8.90
CA LEU A 216 -14.00 11.71 8.55
C LEU A 216 -13.90 11.38 7.06
N SER A 217 -13.75 12.38 6.19
CA SER A 217 -13.60 12.14 4.76
C SER A 217 -12.37 11.34 4.35
N ARG A 218 -11.32 11.36 5.19
CA ARG A 218 -10.04 10.69 4.99
C ARG A 218 -9.96 9.34 5.72
N LEU A 219 -10.99 8.95 6.45
CA LEU A 219 -11.00 7.72 7.22
C LEU A 219 -11.45 6.54 6.37
N LEU A 220 -10.67 5.46 6.39
CA LEU A 220 -11.07 4.14 5.90
C LEU A 220 -10.94 3.14 7.04
N THR A 221 -12.04 2.52 7.45
CA THR A 221 -12.02 1.43 8.44
C THR A 221 -11.98 0.10 7.70
N VAL A 222 -11.04 -0.78 8.08
CA VAL A 222 -10.82 -2.08 7.44
C VAL A 222 -10.70 -3.16 8.52
N LYS A 223 -11.37 -4.30 8.33
CA LYS A 223 -11.19 -5.47 9.22
C LYS A 223 -9.91 -6.23 8.86
N GLY A 224 -9.19 -6.68 9.89
CA GLY A 224 -7.98 -7.49 9.75
C GLY A 224 -7.49 -7.98 11.10
N PHE A 225 -6.30 -8.54 11.16
CA PHE A 225 -5.66 -8.94 12.40
C PHE A 225 -4.16 -8.62 12.38
N CYS A 226 -3.59 -8.41 13.57
CA CYS A 226 -2.16 -8.18 13.77
C CYS A 226 -1.45 -9.52 13.97
N ILE A 227 -0.36 -9.74 13.23
CA ILE A 227 0.47 -10.96 13.34
C ILE A 227 1.77 -10.72 14.11
N GLY A 228 2.19 -9.46 14.25
CA GLY A 228 3.39 -9.13 15.01
C GLY A 228 3.73 -7.65 15.01
N LYS A 229 4.87 -7.34 15.63
CA LYS A 229 5.37 -5.97 15.76
C LYS A 229 6.84 -5.91 15.39
N VAL A 230 7.23 -4.91 14.58
CA VAL A 230 8.61 -4.74 14.14
C VAL A 230 9.52 -4.48 15.35
N SER A 231 10.47 -5.39 15.58
CA SER A 231 11.41 -5.34 16.71
C SER A 231 12.77 -4.77 16.29
N SER A 232 13.20 -5.07 15.06
CA SER A 232 14.44 -4.57 14.44
C SER A 232 14.22 -4.22 12.96
N GLN A 233 15.09 -3.36 12.41
CA GLN A 233 15.04 -3.05 10.99
C GLN A 233 16.43 -2.81 10.38
N HIS A 234 16.63 -3.28 9.15
CA HIS A 234 17.91 -3.26 8.43
C HIS A 234 17.70 -2.80 6.97
N PRO A 235 17.87 -1.50 6.66
CA PRO A 235 17.64 -0.97 5.32
C PRO A 235 18.60 -1.51 4.26
N MET A 236 18.08 -1.87 3.08
CA MET A 236 18.84 -2.39 1.94
C MET A 236 18.90 -1.38 0.80
N SER A 237 19.70 -0.33 1.01
CA SER A 237 19.86 0.75 0.04
C SER A 237 20.44 0.23 -1.27
N GLU A 238 19.80 0.60 -2.39
CA GLU A 238 20.15 0.19 -3.75
C GLU A 238 20.30 -1.33 -3.95
N GLY A 239 19.57 -2.12 -3.16
CA GLY A 239 19.59 -3.58 -3.25
C GLY A 239 20.89 -4.21 -2.77
N VAL A 240 21.64 -3.54 -1.89
CA VAL A 240 22.78 -4.13 -1.18
C VAL A 240 22.27 -4.90 0.04
N ILE A 241 22.55 -6.20 0.09
CA ILE A 241 22.22 -7.04 1.25
C ILE A 241 23.40 -6.98 2.22
N THR A 242 23.17 -6.40 3.40
CA THR A 242 24.25 -6.15 4.37
C THR A 242 24.66 -7.43 5.09
N LYS A 243 25.88 -7.45 5.62
CA LYS A 243 26.37 -8.52 6.50
C LYS A 243 25.40 -8.78 7.66
N GLY A 244 24.77 -7.73 8.21
CA GLY A 244 23.77 -7.84 9.26
C GLY A 244 22.52 -8.61 8.81
N VAL A 245 21.97 -8.29 7.63
CA VAL A 245 20.84 -9.03 7.06
C VAL A 245 21.21 -10.48 6.76
N LEU A 246 22.40 -10.73 6.19
CA LEU A 246 22.86 -12.08 5.93
C LEU A 246 22.97 -12.91 7.22
N ALA A 247 23.52 -12.32 8.28
CA ALA A 247 23.64 -12.97 9.59
C ALA A 247 22.27 -13.21 10.24
N ALA A 248 21.36 -12.24 10.19
CA ALA A 248 19.99 -12.38 10.71
C ALA A 248 19.21 -13.49 9.99
N LEU A 249 19.50 -13.73 8.71
CA LEU A 249 18.95 -14.84 7.92
C LEU A 249 19.75 -16.14 8.04
N GLY A 250 20.65 -16.24 9.03
CA GLY A 250 21.38 -17.45 9.38
C GLY A 250 22.63 -17.75 8.56
N HIS A 251 23.10 -16.82 7.71
CA HIS A 251 24.37 -17.01 7.01
C HIS A 251 25.56 -16.70 7.91
N ASP A 252 26.41 -17.69 8.13
CA ASP A 252 27.69 -17.48 8.79
C ASP A 252 28.62 -16.64 7.91
N THR A 253 28.82 -15.40 8.33
CA THR A 253 29.64 -14.43 7.60
C THR A 253 31.14 -14.55 7.90
N ALA A 254 31.54 -15.38 8.88
CA ALA A 254 32.92 -15.61 9.27
C ALA A 254 33.60 -16.75 8.48
N GLN A 255 32.82 -17.66 7.91
CA GLN A 255 33.36 -18.78 7.12
C GLN A 255 33.93 -18.34 5.77
N SER A 256 35.06 -18.93 5.40
CA SER A 256 35.74 -18.70 4.12
C SER A 256 35.13 -19.49 2.95
N LYS A 257 34.32 -20.53 3.25
CA LYS A 257 33.59 -21.34 2.28
C LYS A 257 32.09 -21.27 2.56
N VAL A 258 31.30 -21.31 1.49
CA VAL A 258 29.84 -21.39 1.58
C VAL A 258 29.42 -22.80 1.19
N GLU A 259 29.18 -23.66 2.19
CA GLU A 259 28.80 -25.07 1.96
C GLU A 259 27.28 -25.24 1.87
N LYS A 260 26.53 -24.46 2.65
CA LYS A 260 25.08 -24.47 2.68
C LYS A 260 24.52 -23.05 2.74
N VAL A 261 23.37 -22.84 2.12
CA VAL A 261 22.60 -21.59 2.20
C VAL A 261 21.34 -21.85 3.03
N PRO A 262 21.05 -21.07 4.08
CA PRO A 262 19.78 -21.20 4.80
C PRO A 262 18.58 -20.94 3.89
N ASP A 263 17.49 -21.71 4.06
CA ASP A 263 16.27 -21.51 3.27
C ASP A 263 15.64 -20.15 3.51
N ALA A 264 15.64 -19.70 4.76
CA ALA A 264 15.22 -18.36 5.14
C ALA A 264 15.93 -17.27 4.31
N LEU A 265 17.24 -17.42 4.08
CA LEU A 265 18.02 -16.44 3.33
C LEU A 265 17.58 -16.35 1.88
N TRP A 266 17.71 -17.44 1.13
CA TRP A 266 17.51 -17.35 -0.32
C TRP A 266 16.04 -17.11 -0.69
N ARG A 267 15.09 -17.62 0.11
CA ARG A 267 13.65 -17.39 -0.06
C ARG A 267 13.28 -15.94 0.25
N THR A 268 13.76 -15.37 1.37
CA THR A 268 13.44 -13.97 1.72
C THR A 268 13.94 -12.98 0.66
N LEU A 269 15.16 -13.18 0.13
CA LEU A 269 15.73 -12.27 -0.87
C LEU A 269 14.96 -12.21 -2.20
N VAL A 270 14.13 -13.22 -2.48
CA VAL A 270 13.27 -13.28 -3.67
C VAL A 270 11.78 -13.19 -3.35
N ALA A 271 11.44 -12.88 -2.09
CA ALA A 271 10.09 -12.92 -1.53
C ALA A 271 9.38 -14.25 -1.82
N ASP A 272 10.14 -15.34 -1.77
CA ASP A 272 9.68 -16.70 -2.02
C ASP A 272 8.90 -16.86 -3.34
N ARG A 273 9.35 -16.15 -4.39
CA ARG A 273 8.75 -16.17 -5.72
C ARG A 273 9.77 -16.03 -6.84
N GLY A 274 9.46 -16.64 -7.97
CA GLY A 274 10.11 -16.42 -9.26
C GLY A 274 9.68 -15.10 -9.92
N PRO A 275 10.23 -14.78 -11.11
CA PRO A 275 9.95 -13.54 -11.83
C PRO A 275 8.50 -13.44 -12.35
N ASP A 276 7.82 -14.57 -12.51
CA ASP A 276 6.41 -14.66 -12.93
C ASP A 276 5.42 -14.67 -11.76
N GLY A 277 5.91 -14.48 -10.53
CA GLY A 277 5.07 -14.49 -9.33
C GLY A 277 4.66 -15.90 -8.88
N LYS A 278 5.26 -16.97 -9.44
CA LYS A 278 5.06 -18.35 -9.00
C LYS A 278 6.15 -18.80 -8.02
N ALA A 279 6.05 -20.03 -7.53
CA ALA A 279 7.06 -20.65 -6.67
C ALA A 279 8.48 -20.47 -7.23
N PRO A 280 9.47 -20.19 -6.37
CA PRO A 280 10.82 -19.93 -6.82
C PRO A 280 11.43 -21.21 -7.43
N PRO A 281 12.15 -21.12 -8.55
CA PRO A 281 12.79 -22.29 -9.15
C PRO A 281 13.77 -22.97 -8.17
N PRO A 282 13.86 -24.32 -8.16
CA PRO A 282 14.75 -25.04 -7.23
C PRO A 282 16.23 -24.64 -7.33
N TRP A 283 16.67 -24.15 -8.49
CA TRP A 283 18.05 -23.71 -8.71
C TRP A 283 18.40 -22.39 -8.04
N TYR A 284 17.44 -21.64 -7.48
CA TYR A 284 17.68 -20.39 -6.75
C TYR A 284 18.57 -20.59 -5.52
N TYR A 285 18.44 -21.72 -4.83
CA TYR A 285 19.35 -22.12 -3.76
C TYR A 285 20.82 -22.08 -4.23
N ARG A 286 21.11 -22.71 -5.36
CA ARG A 286 22.46 -22.77 -5.94
C ARG A 286 22.94 -21.40 -6.42
N ALA A 287 22.05 -20.63 -7.07
CA ALA A 287 22.40 -19.28 -7.52
C ALA A 287 22.72 -18.34 -6.34
N CYS A 288 21.99 -18.44 -5.23
CA CYS A 288 22.28 -17.70 -4.01
C CYS A 288 23.66 -18.07 -3.46
N MET A 289 23.98 -19.36 -3.40
CA MET A 289 25.29 -19.85 -2.98
C MET A 289 26.44 -19.27 -3.83
N GLU A 290 26.31 -19.31 -5.16
CA GLU A 290 27.29 -18.72 -6.08
C GLU A 290 27.44 -17.20 -5.90
N CYS A 291 26.36 -16.51 -5.55
CA CYS A 291 26.40 -15.07 -5.26
C CYS A 291 27.11 -14.77 -3.93
N LEU A 292 26.89 -15.58 -2.89
CA LEU A 292 27.55 -15.44 -1.60
C LEU A 292 29.06 -15.68 -1.66
N VAL A 293 29.52 -16.59 -2.52
CA VAL A 293 30.96 -16.78 -2.79
C VAL A 293 31.55 -15.53 -3.47
N ALA A 294 30.76 -14.82 -4.28
CA ALA A 294 31.15 -13.58 -4.95
C ALA A 294 30.97 -12.30 -4.09
N LYS A 295 30.74 -12.43 -2.77
CA LYS A 295 30.52 -11.31 -1.84
C LYS A 295 31.74 -10.40 -1.72
N GLY A 296 31.52 -9.22 -1.14
CA GLY A 296 32.54 -8.17 -1.07
C GLY A 296 33.53 -8.40 0.05
N ASN A 297 34.67 -7.72 -0.02
CA ASN A 297 35.62 -7.69 1.10
C ASN A 297 34.98 -7.13 2.39
N ASN A 298 33.91 -6.34 2.26
CA ASN A 298 33.12 -5.81 3.38
C ASN A 298 32.05 -6.80 3.91
N GLY A 299 31.95 -8.01 3.34
CA GLY A 299 30.96 -9.02 3.73
C GLY A 299 29.55 -8.80 3.19
N ASN A 300 29.29 -7.71 2.45
CA ASN A 300 27.99 -7.43 1.87
C ASN A 300 27.81 -8.12 0.51
N LEU A 301 26.57 -8.48 0.19
CA LEU A 301 26.15 -8.92 -1.13
C LEU A 301 25.73 -7.70 -1.96
N ASP A 302 26.64 -7.23 -2.80
CA ASP A 302 26.41 -6.11 -3.70
C ASP A 302 25.89 -6.62 -5.06
N THR A 303 24.59 -6.49 -5.27
CA THR A 303 23.90 -6.97 -6.48
C THR A 303 24.41 -6.28 -7.75
N LYS A 304 24.69 -4.96 -7.71
CA LYS A 304 25.24 -4.22 -8.86
C LYS A 304 26.65 -4.71 -9.20
N ARG A 305 27.48 -4.96 -8.19
CA ARG A 305 28.85 -5.44 -8.41
C ARG A 305 28.87 -6.83 -9.03
N ILE A 306 27.98 -7.73 -8.60
CA ILE A 306 27.87 -9.08 -9.18
C ILE A 306 27.51 -8.98 -10.67
N LEU A 307 26.49 -8.18 -11.01
CA LEU A 307 26.06 -8.01 -12.41
C LEU A 307 27.15 -7.39 -13.32
N ARG A 308 28.07 -6.59 -12.77
CA ARG A 308 29.20 -6.01 -13.53
C ARG A 308 30.34 -6.99 -13.81
N ARG A 309 30.48 -8.07 -13.03
CA ARG A 309 31.61 -9.01 -13.09
C ARG A 309 31.35 -10.22 -14.00
N LYS A 310 30.61 -10.04 -15.11
CA LYS A 310 30.23 -11.12 -16.04
C LYS A 310 29.66 -12.36 -15.31
N PRO A 311 28.51 -12.23 -14.64
CA PRO A 311 27.91 -13.32 -13.87
C PRO A 311 27.56 -14.53 -14.76
N THR A 312 27.47 -15.72 -14.16
CA THR A 312 26.81 -16.86 -14.80
C THR A 312 25.33 -16.54 -15.06
N LYS A 313 24.68 -17.29 -15.94
CA LYS A 313 23.26 -17.03 -16.25
C LYS A 313 22.35 -17.16 -15.01
N ILE A 314 22.62 -18.15 -14.16
CA ILE A 314 21.87 -18.36 -12.92
C ILE A 314 22.11 -17.25 -11.90
N GLN A 315 23.34 -16.73 -11.79
CA GLN A 315 23.63 -15.56 -10.96
C GLN A 315 22.91 -14.32 -11.49
N GLU A 316 22.96 -14.08 -12.80
CA GLU A 316 22.30 -12.94 -13.44
C GLU A 316 20.79 -12.93 -13.16
N ASP A 317 20.11 -14.05 -13.42
CA ASP A 317 18.66 -14.15 -13.29
C ASP A 317 18.22 -14.09 -11.81
N TYR A 318 18.97 -14.73 -10.90
CA TYR A 318 18.71 -14.64 -9.46
C TYR A 318 18.94 -13.22 -8.93
N VAL A 319 20.07 -12.59 -9.26
CA VAL A 319 20.39 -11.23 -8.77
C VAL A 319 19.41 -10.20 -9.30
N LYS A 320 18.94 -10.32 -10.56
CA LYS A 320 17.87 -9.47 -11.09
C LYS A 320 16.58 -9.61 -10.28
N ARG A 321 16.22 -10.83 -9.85
CA ARG A 321 15.08 -11.06 -8.96
C ARG A 321 15.32 -10.45 -7.57
N VAL A 322 16.51 -10.61 -6.98
CA VAL A 322 16.86 -9.98 -5.71
C VAL A 322 16.77 -8.45 -5.80
N GLN A 323 17.23 -7.84 -6.89
CA GLN A 323 17.05 -6.39 -7.12
C GLN A 323 15.58 -6.00 -7.30
N ALA A 324 14.78 -6.81 -7.99
CA ALA A 324 13.35 -6.59 -8.10
C ALA A 324 12.65 -6.61 -6.74
N VAL A 325 13.13 -7.38 -5.78
CA VAL A 325 12.49 -7.55 -4.47
C VAL A 325 13.05 -6.59 -3.42
N CYS A 326 14.37 -6.56 -3.23
CA CYS A 326 15.00 -5.95 -2.06
C CYS A 326 15.37 -4.47 -2.21
N TRP A 327 15.33 -3.91 -3.42
CA TRP A 327 15.86 -2.57 -3.68
C TRP A 327 15.15 -1.49 -2.86
N ASN A 328 15.90 -0.77 -2.01
CA ASN A 328 15.35 0.25 -1.11
C ASN A 328 14.15 -0.26 -0.29
N ARG A 329 14.10 -1.56 0.01
CA ARG A 329 13.27 -2.12 1.07
C ARG A 329 14.10 -2.27 2.34
N THR A 330 13.42 -2.55 3.43
CA THR A 330 14.03 -2.78 4.73
C THR A 330 13.76 -4.22 5.14
N PHE A 331 14.81 -4.97 5.46
CA PHE A 331 14.64 -6.26 6.14
C PHE A 331 14.20 -5.99 7.58
N ILE A 332 13.19 -6.71 8.04
CA ILE A 332 12.60 -6.54 9.37
C ILE A 332 12.61 -7.86 10.12
N GLU A 333 12.89 -7.76 11.42
CA GLU A 333 12.60 -8.81 12.40
C GLU A 333 11.42 -8.32 13.24
N CYS A 334 10.53 -9.23 13.60
CA CYS A 334 9.28 -8.91 14.27
C CYS A 334 9.02 -9.90 15.41
N ASP A 335 8.49 -9.36 16.49
CA ASP A 335 7.97 -10.15 17.60
C ASP A 335 6.55 -10.58 17.22
N GLY A 336 6.33 -11.87 16.97
CA GLY A 336 5.02 -12.45 16.66
C GLY A 336 4.07 -12.39 17.85
N VAL A 337 2.76 -12.33 17.59
CA VAL A 337 1.73 -12.31 18.65
C VAL A 337 1.73 -13.57 19.52
N ASP A 338 2.15 -14.69 18.94
CA ASP A 338 2.32 -16.00 19.55
C ASP A 338 3.73 -16.22 20.14
N ARG A 339 4.55 -15.15 20.22
CA ARG A 339 5.98 -15.18 20.60
C ARG A 339 6.88 -15.90 19.60
N SER A 340 6.40 -16.14 18.38
CA SER A 340 7.28 -16.56 17.27
C SER A 340 8.20 -15.41 16.85
N GLU A 341 9.36 -15.76 16.28
CA GLU A 341 10.21 -14.81 15.60
C GLU A 341 9.82 -14.78 14.12
N LEU A 342 9.30 -13.64 13.68
CA LEU A 342 8.92 -13.41 12.30
C LEU A 342 9.96 -12.51 11.63
N PHE A 343 10.19 -12.71 10.33
CA PHE A 343 11.07 -11.83 9.56
C PHE A 343 10.62 -11.70 8.12
N GLY A 344 11.05 -10.61 7.49
CA GLY A 344 10.51 -10.26 6.19
C GLY A 344 11.08 -8.99 5.59
N LEU A 345 10.37 -8.48 4.60
CA LEU A 345 10.69 -7.27 3.85
C LEU A 345 9.54 -6.29 3.97
N ALA A 346 9.87 -5.05 4.31
CA ALA A 346 8.92 -3.95 4.44
C ALA A 346 9.36 -2.73 3.62
N PRO A 347 8.49 -1.71 3.46
CA PRO A 347 8.87 -0.45 2.85
C PRO A 347 10.04 0.22 3.60
N PHE A 348 10.80 1.06 2.89
CA PHE A 348 11.99 1.71 3.44
C PHE A 348 11.75 2.45 4.77
N ASP A 349 10.58 3.08 4.89
CA ASP A 349 10.18 3.95 5.99
C ASP A 349 9.58 3.23 7.20
N VAL A 350 9.61 1.89 7.22
CA VAL A 350 9.27 1.07 8.39
C VAL A 350 10.13 1.43 9.60
N LYS A 351 9.53 1.35 10.79
CA LYS A 351 10.18 1.65 12.07
C LYS A 351 9.86 0.57 13.09
N ARG A 352 10.80 0.37 14.01
CA ARG A 352 10.56 -0.36 15.25
C ARG A 352 9.28 0.13 15.91
N GLY A 353 8.42 -0.83 16.23
CA GLY A 353 7.13 -0.61 16.85
C GLY A 353 5.95 -0.49 15.88
N ASP A 354 6.20 -0.42 14.56
CA ASP A 354 5.13 -0.57 13.58
C ASP A 354 4.53 -1.99 13.68
N LEU A 355 3.24 -2.09 13.39
CA LEU A 355 2.51 -3.34 13.40
C LEU A 355 2.59 -4.02 12.04
N VAL A 356 2.67 -5.35 12.06
CA VAL A 356 2.54 -6.20 10.88
C VAL A 356 1.15 -6.83 10.92
N CYS A 357 0.33 -6.54 9.92
CA CYS A 357 -1.08 -6.92 9.90
C CYS A 357 -1.46 -7.59 8.58
N ILE A 358 -2.46 -8.47 8.62
CA ILE A 358 -3.14 -8.99 7.44
C ILE A 358 -4.55 -8.42 7.45
N LEU A 359 -4.90 -7.64 6.41
CA LEU A 359 -6.25 -7.10 6.24
C LEU A 359 -7.07 -8.09 5.41
N HIS A 360 -8.37 -8.22 5.72
CA HIS A 360 -9.25 -9.13 5.01
C HIS A 360 -9.38 -8.69 3.54
N GLY A 361 -9.15 -9.60 2.59
CA GLY A 361 -9.16 -9.32 1.16
C GLY A 361 -7.81 -8.88 0.59
N CYS A 362 -6.74 -8.83 1.39
CA CYS A 362 -5.37 -8.55 0.92
C CYS A 362 -4.61 -9.81 0.51
N SER A 363 -3.88 -9.72 -0.60
CA SER A 363 -2.95 -10.77 -1.01
C SER A 363 -1.68 -10.84 -0.16
N VAL A 364 -1.33 -9.80 0.59
CA VAL A 364 -0.05 -9.68 1.30
C VAL A 364 -0.23 -9.09 2.72
N PRO A 365 0.69 -9.38 3.66
CA PRO A 365 0.81 -8.61 4.90
C PRO A 365 1.11 -7.12 4.63
N CYS A 366 0.84 -6.28 5.60
CA CYS A 366 1.08 -4.84 5.53
C CYS A 366 1.63 -4.27 6.83
N ILE A 367 2.26 -3.11 6.71
CA ILE A 367 2.80 -2.36 7.83
C ILE A 367 1.85 -1.22 8.21
N LEU A 368 1.36 -1.22 9.44
CA LEU A 368 0.53 -0.18 10.02
C LEU A 368 1.29 0.56 11.11
N ARG A 369 1.35 1.89 11.01
CA ARG A 369 1.93 2.73 12.07
C ARG A 369 0.82 3.39 12.87
N GLN A 370 0.73 3.06 14.15
CA GLN A 370 -0.19 3.74 15.05
C GLN A 370 0.16 5.22 15.14
N THR A 371 -0.86 6.06 15.06
CA THR A 371 -0.75 7.50 15.18
C THR A 371 -1.30 7.95 16.52
N SER A 372 -0.73 9.01 17.08
CA SER A 372 -1.19 9.61 18.32
C SER A 372 -2.38 10.57 18.14
N TYR A 373 -3.09 10.53 16.99
CA TYR A 373 -4.28 11.33 16.74
C TYR A 373 -5.39 10.91 17.73
N GLY A 374 -5.34 11.42 18.96
CA GLY A 374 -6.28 11.05 20.03
C GLY A 374 -5.75 11.16 21.46
N SER A 375 -4.44 11.20 21.71
CA SER A 375 -3.92 11.37 23.09
C SER A 375 -3.85 12.83 23.58
N TRP A 376 -4.24 13.81 22.74
CA TRP A 376 -4.10 15.24 23.05
C TRP A 376 -5.40 15.91 23.54
N GLY A 377 -6.44 15.12 23.86
CA GLY A 377 -7.75 15.61 24.33
C GLY A 377 -8.11 15.26 25.78
N ASP A 378 -7.46 14.27 26.38
CA ASP A 378 -7.81 13.77 27.71
C ASP A 378 -6.65 14.00 28.69
N ALA A 379 -6.47 15.23 29.14
CA ALA A 379 -5.89 15.42 30.46
C ALA A 379 -6.85 14.79 31.49
N PRO A 380 -6.38 13.94 32.42
CA PRO A 380 -7.24 13.21 33.36
C PRO A 380 -8.10 14.11 34.26
N GLU A 381 -7.83 15.41 34.32
CA GLU A 381 -8.45 16.35 35.25
C GLU A 381 -9.84 16.87 34.86
N ASN A 382 -10.32 16.65 33.62
CA ASN A 382 -11.61 17.20 33.16
C ASN A 382 -12.63 16.16 32.65
N ARG A 383 -12.60 14.93 33.17
CA ARG A 383 -13.62 13.91 32.83
C ARG A 383 -14.88 14.05 33.71
N PRO A 384 -16.09 14.15 33.12
CA PRO A 384 -17.33 13.86 33.83
C PRO A 384 -17.30 12.41 34.34
N ARG A 385 -17.69 12.17 35.58
CA ARG A 385 -17.60 10.86 36.26
C ARG A 385 -18.43 9.72 35.63
N ASP A 386 -19.33 10.02 34.69
CA ASP A 386 -20.34 9.07 34.19
C ASP A 386 -20.18 8.60 32.74
N SER A 387 -19.11 8.97 32.02
CA SER A 387 -18.80 8.29 30.77
C SER A 387 -17.92 7.08 31.07
N GLY A 388 -18.47 5.86 30.94
CA GLY A 388 -17.70 4.62 31.00
C GLY A 388 -16.46 4.65 30.11
N PRO A 389 -15.50 3.72 30.29
CA PRO A 389 -14.22 3.75 29.59
C PRO A 389 -14.46 3.75 28.07
N LYS A 390 -14.23 4.89 27.42
CA LYS A 390 -14.12 4.96 25.97
C LYS A 390 -12.78 4.35 25.59
N GLU A 391 -12.81 3.26 24.83
CA GLU A 391 -11.60 2.69 24.25
C GLU A 391 -10.83 3.76 23.46
N PRO A 392 -9.50 3.83 23.60
CA PRO A 392 -8.69 4.73 22.80
C PRO A 392 -8.90 4.39 21.32
N SER A 393 -9.39 5.37 20.56
CA SER A 393 -9.59 5.18 19.12
C SER A 393 -8.23 5.19 18.44
N ASN A 394 -7.66 4.02 18.17
CA ASN A 394 -6.37 3.94 17.49
C ASN A 394 -6.57 4.22 15.98
N PHE A 395 -5.86 5.22 15.47
CA PHE A 395 -5.77 5.53 14.04
C PHE A 395 -4.41 5.14 13.52
N TYR A 396 -4.34 4.69 12.26
CA TYR A 396 -3.13 4.13 11.67
C TYR A 396 -2.80 4.78 10.32
N HIS A 397 -1.52 5.00 10.07
CA HIS A 397 -1.03 5.21 8.72
C HIS A 397 -0.66 3.88 8.09
N LEU A 398 -1.14 3.64 6.87
CA LEU A 398 -0.69 2.56 6.01
C LEU A 398 0.70 2.91 5.47
N ILE A 399 1.72 2.21 5.94
CA ILE A 399 3.10 2.43 5.49
C ILE A 399 3.31 1.75 4.12
N GLY A 400 2.84 0.52 3.98
CA GLY A 400 2.77 -0.20 2.71
C GLY A 400 2.70 -1.72 2.88
N GLU A 401 2.80 -2.42 1.75
CA GLU A 401 2.85 -3.89 1.67
C GLU A 401 4.16 -4.45 2.23
N ALA A 402 4.08 -5.64 2.80
CA ALA A 402 5.20 -6.41 3.31
C ALA A 402 5.20 -7.84 2.75
N PHE A 403 6.37 -8.46 2.77
CA PHE A 403 6.53 -9.90 2.65
C PHE A 403 7.01 -10.41 4.00
N VAL A 404 6.37 -11.43 4.56
CA VAL A 404 6.79 -12.06 5.81
C VAL A 404 6.90 -13.55 5.56
N LEU A 405 8.08 -14.12 5.76
CA LEU A 405 8.32 -15.52 5.42
C LEU A 405 7.45 -16.42 6.30
N GLY A 406 6.74 -17.37 5.68
CA GLY A 406 5.83 -18.28 6.38
C GLY A 406 4.53 -17.65 6.86
N GLN A 407 4.21 -16.43 6.41
CA GLN A 407 2.95 -15.74 6.71
C GLN A 407 2.27 -15.26 5.41
N MET A 408 2.71 -15.81 4.28
CA MET A 408 2.09 -15.60 2.97
C MET A 408 1.09 -16.72 2.71
N ASP A 409 0.30 -16.63 1.63
CA ASP A 409 -0.54 -17.73 1.12
C ASP A 409 -1.47 -18.39 2.14
N GLY A 410 -1.91 -17.64 3.16
CA GLY A 410 -2.80 -18.12 4.20
C GLY A 410 -2.13 -18.83 5.35
N GLU A 411 -0.80 -18.92 5.36
CA GLU A 411 -0.07 -19.64 6.39
C GLU A 411 -0.37 -19.09 7.81
N ALA A 412 -0.59 -17.78 7.93
CA ALA A 412 -0.98 -17.11 9.18
C ALA A 412 -2.35 -17.55 9.73
N LEU A 413 -3.20 -18.14 8.89
CA LEU A 413 -4.57 -18.54 9.20
C LEU A 413 -4.72 -20.04 9.42
N MET A 414 -3.73 -20.86 9.04
CA MET A 414 -3.87 -22.32 9.00
C MET A 414 -4.21 -22.94 10.36
N ASP A 415 -3.72 -22.34 11.45
CA ASP A 415 -3.92 -22.83 12.81
C ASP A 415 -5.03 -22.07 13.57
N LEU A 416 -5.75 -21.15 12.91
CA LEU A 416 -6.83 -20.38 13.53
C LEU A 416 -8.20 -20.98 13.20
N SER A 417 -8.99 -21.24 14.24
CA SER A 417 -10.43 -21.51 14.09
C SER A 417 -11.18 -20.24 13.66
N GLU A 418 -12.40 -20.39 13.14
CA GLU A 418 -13.26 -19.23 12.81
C GLU A 418 -13.52 -18.33 14.04
N ASP A 419 -13.76 -18.94 15.21
CA ASP A 419 -13.96 -18.24 16.49
C ASP A 419 -12.69 -17.49 16.93
N ASP A 420 -11.52 -18.12 16.78
CA ASP A 420 -10.24 -17.49 17.08
C ASP A 420 -9.95 -16.33 16.14
N LEU A 421 -10.22 -16.50 14.84
CA LEU A 421 -10.07 -15.45 13.84
C LEU A 421 -10.99 -14.27 14.16
N GLU A 422 -12.25 -14.51 14.52
CA GLU A 422 -13.16 -13.43 14.92
C GLU A 422 -12.66 -12.70 16.17
N ARG A 423 -12.12 -13.43 17.15
CA ARG A 423 -11.57 -12.88 18.39
C ARG A 423 -10.32 -12.03 18.19
N VAL A 424 -9.42 -12.43 17.27
CA VAL A 424 -8.18 -11.67 16.98
C VAL A 424 -8.38 -10.58 15.93
N SER A 425 -9.49 -10.62 15.20
CA SER A 425 -9.82 -9.60 14.21
C SER A 425 -10.23 -8.29 14.86
N GLU A 426 -9.70 -7.18 14.37
CA GLU A 426 -10.04 -5.83 14.79
C GLU A 426 -10.32 -4.92 13.59
N ASN A 427 -10.87 -3.73 13.89
CA ASN A 427 -11.13 -2.68 12.90
C ASN A 427 -9.99 -1.66 12.90
N PHE A 428 -9.17 -1.68 11.85
CA PHE A 428 -8.10 -0.70 11.65
C PHE A 428 -8.65 0.57 10.99
N ARG A 429 -8.50 1.71 11.67
CA ARG A 429 -8.93 3.03 11.20
C ARG A 429 -7.78 3.74 10.49
N LEU A 430 -7.72 3.61 9.17
CA LEU A 430 -6.66 4.16 8.32
C LEU A 430 -6.90 5.64 7.98
N VAL A 431 -5.85 6.47 8.06
CA VAL A 431 -5.89 7.93 7.85
C VAL A 431 -4.82 8.48 6.93
#